data_AF-A0A2M7G4N8-F1
#
_entry.id   AF-A0A2M7G4N8-F1
#
_cell.length_a   1.000
_cell.length_b   1.000
_cell.length_c   1.000
_cell.angle_alpha   90.00
_cell.angle_beta   90.00
_cell.angle_gamma   90.00
#
_symmetry.space_group_name_H-M   'P 1'
#
loop_
_entity.id
_entity.type
_entity.pdbx_description
1 polymer ?
#
loop_
_entity_poly.entity_id
_entity_poly.type
_entity_poly.pdbx_seq_one_letter_code
_entity_poly.pdbx_strand_id
1 'polypeptide(L)'
;MLSSATLPVQAREASYSDVFKLNPNASYIMVFAFPSAAWLDWSNPSRLARTTLQSQIAKKIYGYPSSIGHAQIAWSCQQADGSQQEGAAGQTGQDNGQGVSTLLQGWGMSLLELVYDDGHLESAQEVEERIQSGAKAQQFSWIGFQVKPEQCQKLANFVKAYDQSGAAINYGFPVEPLKMEGAGCTSFANAAVETAGIPFPLRKFWTRHYDVPLIKMGRQTKLPAHTKLVPNARLPQENRSVPLTEFLWGNVTWAQAGESSIPFTYYDPELFYENFLHLENVYRKSLGLQPKPPIRTEGYDEFQLPLKNASEAWIEGLLKKGTAMKLGFIHQTSGLIVDLSHEP
;
A
#
# COMPACT_ATOMS: atom_id res chain seq x y z
N MET A 1 -4.50 18.60 38.76
CA MET A 1 -4.53 19.24 37.44
C MET A 1 -3.32 18.74 36.67
N LEU A 2 -3.50 17.72 35.83
CA LEU A 2 -2.43 17.19 34.97
C LEU A 2 -2.32 18.13 33.78
N SER A 3 -1.18 18.82 33.69
CA SER A 3 -0.81 19.63 32.53
C SER A 3 -0.81 18.75 31.29
N SER A 4 -1.71 19.01 30.35
CA SER A 4 -1.65 18.44 29.01
C SER A 4 -0.37 18.97 28.36
N ALA A 5 0.66 18.15 28.28
CA ALA A 5 1.85 18.44 27.51
C ALA A 5 1.45 18.51 26.03
N THR A 6 1.00 19.68 25.58
CA THR A 6 0.95 20.02 24.17
C THR A 6 2.39 20.09 23.69
N LEU A 7 2.81 19.07 22.93
CA LEU A 7 4.07 19.13 22.19
C LEU A 7 4.08 20.44 21.40
N PRO A 8 5.15 21.25 21.47
CA PRO A 8 5.22 22.50 20.73
C PRO A 8 5.18 22.19 19.23
N VAL A 9 4.03 22.46 18.61
CA VAL A 9 3.81 22.46 17.16
C VAL A 9 4.50 23.70 16.59
N GLN A 10 5.83 23.74 16.61
CA GLN A 10 6.56 24.53 15.64
C GLN A 10 6.72 23.65 14.41
N ALA A 11 5.81 23.84 13.45
CA ALA A 11 5.80 23.20 12.16
C ALA A 11 7.10 23.51 11.41
N ARG A 12 8.15 22.73 11.65
CA ARG A 12 9.15 22.48 10.62
C ARG A 12 8.49 21.55 9.60
N GLU A 13 8.65 21.86 8.32
CA GLU A 13 8.36 20.93 7.21
C GLU A 13 9.34 19.75 7.32
N ALA A 14 9.08 18.86 8.29
CA ALA A 14 9.94 17.71 8.52
C ALA A 14 9.73 16.71 7.39
N SER A 15 10.75 16.48 6.57
CA SER A 15 10.75 15.42 5.55
C SER A 15 10.93 14.05 6.23
N TYR A 16 10.65 12.96 5.53
CA TYR A 16 11.04 11.63 6.02
C TYR A 16 12.56 11.53 6.28
N SER A 17 13.37 12.34 5.59
CA SER A 17 14.82 12.43 5.85
C SER A 17 15.15 12.96 7.26
N ASP A 18 14.26 13.74 7.89
CA ASP A 18 14.46 14.20 9.26
C ASP A 18 14.24 13.09 10.29
N VAL A 19 13.47 12.04 9.94
CA VAL A 19 13.36 10.83 10.75
C VAL A 19 14.70 10.10 10.79
N PHE A 20 15.43 10.06 9.68
CA PHE A 20 16.76 9.44 9.62
C PHE A 20 17.78 10.16 10.52
N LYS A 21 17.64 11.47 10.67
CA LYS A 21 18.48 12.29 11.56
C LYS A 21 18.25 12.04 13.05
N LEU A 22 17.22 11.27 13.43
CA LEU A 22 17.00 10.90 14.84
C LEU A 22 18.13 10.05 15.40
N ASN A 23 18.79 9.25 14.56
CA ASN A 23 20.05 8.59 14.90
C ASN A 23 20.87 8.41 13.61
N PRO A 24 21.85 9.29 13.33
CA PRO A 24 22.63 9.22 12.09
C PRO A 24 23.54 7.98 12.01
N ASN A 25 23.66 7.21 13.09
CA ASN A 25 24.43 5.97 13.13
C ASN A 25 23.53 4.72 13.05
N ALA A 26 22.25 4.88 12.70
CA ALA A 26 21.34 3.77 12.51
C ALA A 26 20.92 3.65 11.04
N SER A 27 20.44 2.46 10.68
CA SER A 27 19.79 2.24 9.40
C SER A 27 18.28 2.20 9.58
N TYR A 28 17.55 2.78 8.64
CA TYR A 28 16.10 2.89 8.67
C TYR A 28 15.47 2.39 7.38
N ILE A 29 14.35 1.70 7.52
CA ILE A 29 13.42 1.40 6.44
C ILE A 29 12.05 1.95 6.85
N MET A 30 11.40 2.69 5.96
CA MET A 30 10.08 3.25 6.16
C MET A 30 9.12 2.73 5.11
N VAL A 31 7.89 2.47 5.54
CA VAL A 31 6.78 2.13 4.64
C VAL A 31 5.68 3.15 4.86
N PHE A 32 5.25 3.77 3.77
CA PHE A 32 4.16 4.73 3.73
C PHE A 32 2.94 4.05 3.10
N ALA A 33 1.78 4.27 3.70
CA ALA A 33 0.50 3.84 3.17
C ALA A 33 -0.44 5.03 3.07
N PHE A 34 -1.06 5.17 1.91
CA PHE A 34 -2.07 6.16 1.61
C PHE A 34 -3.38 5.42 1.42
N PRO A 35 -4.46 5.80 2.11
CA PRO A 35 -5.76 5.21 1.88
C PRO A 35 -6.32 5.72 0.54
N SER A 36 -7.42 5.12 0.12
CA SER A 36 -8.30 5.69 -0.89
C SER A 36 -8.89 7.03 -0.42
N ALA A 37 -9.23 7.91 -1.37
CA ALA A 37 -9.92 9.17 -1.11
C ALA A 37 -11.31 8.98 -0.46
N ALA A 38 -11.94 7.84 -0.72
CA ALA A 38 -13.10 7.34 -0.02
C ALA A 38 -13.00 5.82 0.09
N TRP A 39 -13.46 5.26 1.22
CA TRP A 39 -13.49 3.83 1.52
C TRP A 39 -13.95 2.99 0.33
N LEU A 40 -13.21 1.94 0.01
CA LEU A 40 -13.54 0.99 -1.04
C LEU A 40 -14.27 -0.23 -0.47
N ASP A 41 -15.55 -0.39 -0.79
CA ASP A 41 -16.35 -1.52 -0.32
C ASP A 41 -16.09 -2.78 -1.14
N TRP A 42 -15.23 -3.65 -0.63
CA TRP A 42 -14.93 -4.93 -1.27
C TRP A 42 -15.94 -6.05 -0.98
N SER A 43 -17.05 -5.80 -0.28
CA SER A 43 -18.04 -6.85 0.02
C SER A 43 -18.66 -7.48 -1.22
N ASN A 44 -18.73 -6.74 -2.34
CA ASN A 44 -19.07 -7.27 -3.65
C ASN A 44 -18.59 -6.33 -4.78
N PRO A 45 -18.43 -6.84 -6.02
CA PRO A 45 -17.96 -6.03 -7.15
C PRO A 45 -18.81 -4.81 -7.47
N SER A 46 -20.14 -4.88 -7.29
CA SER A 46 -21.02 -3.74 -7.56
C SER A 46 -20.80 -2.58 -6.58
N ARG A 47 -20.65 -2.88 -5.29
CA ARG A 47 -20.34 -1.86 -4.29
C ARG A 47 -18.95 -1.30 -4.49
N LEU A 48 -17.96 -2.16 -4.76
CA LEU A 48 -16.59 -1.74 -5.07
C LEU A 48 -16.54 -0.76 -6.23
N ALA A 49 -17.28 -1.03 -7.32
CA ALA A 49 -17.33 -0.13 -8.46
C ALA A 49 -17.90 1.25 -8.10
N ARG A 50 -18.98 1.29 -7.30
CA ARG A 50 -19.61 2.54 -6.85
C ARG A 50 -18.70 3.33 -5.92
N THR A 51 -18.10 2.68 -4.93
CA THR A 51 -17.19 3.34 -3.98
C THR A 51 -15.89 3.77 -4.64
N THR A 52 -15.38 3.01 -5.61
CA THR A 52 -14.24 3.42 -6.44
C THR A 52 -14.57 4.70 -7.21
N LEU A 53 -15.75 4.77 -7.84
CA LEU A 53 -16.20 6.00 -8.53
C LEU A 53 -16.32 7.19 -7.56
N GLN A 54 -16.92 6.97 -6.38
CA GLN A 54 -16.98 8.00 -5.33
C GLN A 54 -15.58 8.47 -4.91
N SER A 55 -14.64 7.55 -4.75
CA SER A 55 -13.26 7.85 -4.39
C SER A 55 -12.53 8.64 -5.49
N GLN A 56 -12.73 8.30 -6.76
CA GLN A 56 -12.19 9.08 -7.89
C GLN A 56 -12.74 10.53 -7.89
N ILE A 57 -14.04 10.69 -7.64
CA ILE A 57 -14.68 12.01 -7.52
C ILE A 57 -14.12 12.77 -6.31
N ALA A 58 -14.03 12.11 -5.15
CA ALA A 58 -13.48 12.70 -3.93
C ALA A 58 -12.03 13.15 -4.10
N LYS A 59 -11.18 12.34 -4.75
CA LYS A 59 -9.81 12.70 -5.10
C LYS A 59 -9.77 14.01 -5.89
N LYS A 60 -10.61 14.12 -6.92
CA LYS A 60 -10.67 15.30 -7.79
C LYS A 60 -11.18 16.55 -7.07
N ILE A 61 -12.20 16.41 -6.22
CA ILE A 61 -12.83 17.56 -5.53
C ILE A 61 -11.97 18.05 -4.36
N TYR A 62 -11.42 17.13 -3.57
CA TYR A 62 -10.72 17.47 -2.32
C TYR A 62 -9.20 17.47 -2.43
N GLY A 63 -8.65 17.10 -3.59
CA GLY A 63 -7.20 17.08 -3.81
C GLY A 63 -6.46 15.99 -3.02
N TYR A 64 -7.14 14.88 -2.73
CA TYR A 64 -6.55 13.76 -2.00
C TYR A 64 -5.40 13.08 -2.78
N PRO A 65 -4.40 12.50 -2.10
CA PRO A 65 -3.20 11.96 -2.75
C PRO A 65 -3.47 10.73 -3.63
N SER A 66 -4.50 9.93 -3.32
CA SER A 66 -4.84 8.74 -4.11
C SER A 66 -6.35 8.50 -4.16
N SER A 67 -6.82 7.86 -5.25
CA SER A 67 -8.20 7.40 -5.39
C SER A 67 -8.38 5.93 -5.03
N ILE A 68 -7.34 5.12 -5.09
CA ILE A 68 -7.43 3.68 -4.78
C ILE A 68 -6.48 3.24 -3.66
N GLY A 69 -5.84 4.21 -3.01
CA GLY A 69 -4.74 3.98 -2.09
C GLY A 69 -3.40 3.93 -2.81
N HIS A 70 -2.32 3.94 -2.02
CA HIS A 70 -0.95 3.86 -2.53
C HIS A 70 0.00 3.37 -1.45
N ALA A 71 1.13 2.79 -1.82
CA ALA A 71 2.19 2.46 -0.89
C ALA A 71 3.56 2.78 -1.47
N GLN A 72 4.44 3.28 -0.61
CA GLN A 72 5.79 3.72 -0.96
C GLN A 72 6.77 3.30 0.15
N ILE A 73 8.05 3.33 -0.16
CA ILE A 73 9.12 3.05 0.79
C ILE A 73 10.16 4.17 0.76
N ALA A 74 10.85 4.36 1.89
CA ALA A 74 12.08 5.14 1.97
C ALA A 74 13.08 4.42 2.85
N TRP A 75 14.37 4.68 2.65
CA TRP A 75 15.43 4.08 3.42
C TRP A 75 16.61 5.03 3.62
N SER A 76 17.38 4.76 4.67
CA SER A 76 18.67 5.39 4.96
C SER A 76 19.58 4.30 5.52
N CYS A 77 20.56 3.89 4.72
CA CYS A 77 21.44 2.77 5.04
C CYS A 77 22.81 3.27 5.46
N GLN A 78 23.18 2.95 6.69
CA GLN A 78 24.51 3.24 7.21
C GLN A 78 25.55 2.44 6.43
N GLN A 79 26.55 3.13 5.90
CA GLN A 79 27.67 2.56 5.16
C GLN A 79 28.85 2.29 6.10
N ALA A 80 29.81 1.48 5.64
CA ALA A 80 30.98 1.09 6.42
C ALA A 80 31.90 2.27 6.78
N ASP A 81 31.90 3.34 5.97
CA ASP A 81 32.64 4.58 6.21
C ASP A 81 31.89 5.57 7.13
N GLY A 82 30.72 5.17 7.64
CA GLY A 82 29.85 6.01 8.47
C GLY A 82 28.95 6.96 7.68
N SER A 83 29.05 6.99 6.33
CA SER A 83 28.11 7.74 5.49
C SER A 83 26.72 7.08 5.44
N GLN A 84 25.75 7.79 4.89
CA GLN A 84 24.38 7.30 4.72
C GLN A 84 24.03 7.22 3.24
N GLN A 85 23.51 6.08 2.81
CA GLN A 85 22.89 5.92 1.49
C GLN A 85 21.37 6.02 1.64
N GLU A 86 20.81 7.13 1.19
CA GLU A 86 19.37 7.38 1.25
C GLU A 86 18.68 7.13 -0.08
N GLY A 87 17.41 6.78 -0.02
CA GLY A 87 16.55 6.70 -1.20
C GLY A 87 15.10 6.51 -0.83
N ALA A 88 14.23 6.68 -1.83
CA ALA A 88 12.81 6.39 -1.72
C ALA A 88 12.28 5.98 -3.08
N ALA A 89 11.25 5.12 -3.07
CA ALA A 89 10.62 4.61 -4.26
C ALA A 89 9.18 4.17 -4.00
N GLY A 90 8.38 4.16 -5.04
CA GLY A 90 7.07 3.52 -5.08
C GLY A 90 6.77 3.09 -6.51
N GLN A 91 6.05 1.99 -6.70
CA GLN A 91 5.65 1.57 -8.04
C GLN A 91 4.32 2.24 -8.40
N THR A 92 4.25 2.91 -9.54
CA THR A 92 3.01 3.51 -10.07
C THR A 92 2.83 3.18 -11.56
N GLY A 93 1.67 3.56 -12.12
CA GLY A 93 1.28 3.39 -13.52
C GLY A 93 -0.19 3.75 -13.74
N GLN A 94 -0.71 3.51 -14.95
CA GLN A 94 -2.07 3.91 -15.40
C GLN A 94 -2.32 5.43 -15.41
N ASP A 95 -1.33 6.22 -15.85
CA ASP A 95 -1.40 7.68 -15.73
C ASP A 95 -2.45 8.32 -16.67
N ASN A 96 -2.91 7.57 -17.67
CA ASN A 96 -3.82 8.07 -18.72
C ASN A 96 -5.26 7.54 -18.58
N GLY A 97 -5.63 7.03 -17.40
CA GLY A 97 -6.98 6.51 -17.16
C GLY A 97 -7.30 5.25 -17.96
N GLN A 98 -6.28 4.46 -18.32
CA GLN A 98 -6.43 3.23 -19.10
C GLN A 98 -7.37 2.23 -18.41
N GLY A 99 -7.35 2.14 -17.08
CA GLY A 99 -8.27 1.28 -16.33
C GLY A 99 -9.75 1.62 -16.56
N VAL A 100 -10.10 2.92 -16.56
CA VAL A 100 -11.47 3.38 -16.83
C VAL A 100 -11.83 3.13 -18.31
N SER A 101 -10.92 3.46 -19.23
CA SER A 101 -11.13 3.18 -20.66
C SER A 101 -11.36 1.70 -20.93
N THR A 102 -10.59 0.82 -20.27
CA THR A 102 -10.70 -0.64 -20.36
C THR A 102 -12.05 -1.14 -19.86
N LEU A 103 -12.52 -0.62 -18.71
CA LEU A 103 -13.85 -0.91 -18.17
C LEU A 103 -14.97 -0.48 -19.14
N LEU A 104 -14.86 0.70 -19.75
CA LEU A 104 -15.82 1.20 -20.73
C LEU A 104 -15.84 0.39 -22.02
N GLN A 105 -14.72 -0.25 -22.39
CA GLN A 105 -14.62 -1.19 -23.50
C GLN A 105 -15.23 -2.57 -23.21
N GLY A 106 -15.80 -2.78 -22.02
CA GLY A 106 -16.49 -4.01 -21.68
C GLY A 106 -15.57 -5.16 -21.27
N TRP A 107 -14.39 -4.86 -20.74
CA TRP A 107 -13.48 -5.88 -20.18
C TRP A 107 -13.95 -6.46 -18.84
N GLY A 108 -14.94 -5.83 -18.18
CA GLY A 108 -15.44 -6.27 -16.88
C GLY A 108 -14.30 -6.50 -15.87
N MET A 109 -14.36 -7.60 -15.13
CA MET A 109 -13.35 -7.95 -14.12
C MET A 109 -12.03 -8.45 -14.71
N SER A 110 -11.92 -8.64 -16.03
CA SER A 110 -10.65 -9.02 -16.66
C SER A 110 -9.59 -7.93 -16.57
N LEU A 111 -9.95 -6.70 -16.19
CA LEU A 111 -8.98 -5.66 -15.86
C LEU A 111 -8.00 -6.09 -14.76
N LEU A 112 -8.41 -7.01 -13.88
CA LEU A 112 -7.58 -7.55 -12.80
C LEU A 112 -6.44 -8.43 -13.32
N GLU A 113 -6.56 -8.94 -14.55
CA GLU A 113 -5.58 -9.79 -15.25
C GLU A 113 -4.70 -9.00 -16.23
N LEU A 114 -4.88 -7.67 -16.32
CA LEU A 114 -4.09 -6.81 -17.20
C LEU A 114 -2.85 -6.28 -16.51
N VAL A 115 -1.77 -6.20 -17.30
CA VAL A 115 -0.54 -5.49 -16.96
C VAL A 115 -0.46 -4.28 -17.88
N TYR A 116 -0.25 -3.12 -17.29
CA TYR A 116 -0.06 -1.85 -17.98
C TYR A 116 1.44 -1.67 -18.25
N ASP A 117 1.77 -1.16 -19.45
CA ASP A 117 3.15 -0.97 -19.91
C ASP A 117 3.67 0.47 -19.73
N ASP A 118 2.96 1.27 -18.93
CA ASP A 118 3.33 2.64 -18.55
C ASP A 118 3.81 2.74 -17.09
N GLY A 119 4.16 1.60 -16.48
CA GLY A 119 4.65 1.58 -15.11
C GLY A 119 5.98 2.31 -14.96
N HIS A 120 6.24 2.82 -13.77
CA HIS A 120 7.56 3.34 -13.39
C HIS A 120 7.73 3.35 -11.86
N LEU A 121 8.99 3.49 -11.43
CA LEU A 121 9.31 3.80 -10.05
C LEU A 121 9.25 5.32 -9.84
N GLU A 122 8.45 5.74 -8.87
CA GLU A 122 8.45 7.11 -8.36
C GLU A 122 9.84 7.44 -7.80
N SER A 123 10.32 8.64 -8.13
CA SER A 123 11.53 9.23 -7.57
C SER A 123 11.34 9.62 -6.10
N ALA A 124 12.46 9.85 -5.41
CA ALA A 124 12.43 10.35 -4.04
C ALA A 124 11.66 11.68 -3.90
N GLN A 125 11.72 12.54 -4.92
CA GLN A 125 10.95 13.78 -4.95
C GLN A 125 9.44 13.50 -5.03
N GLU A 126 9.00 12.61 -5.91
CA GLU A 126 7.57 12.25 -6.02
C GLU A 126 7.04 11.59 -4.75
N VAL A 127 7.86 10.78 -4.07
CA VAL A 127 7.53 10.22 -2.76
C VAL A 127 7.33 11.33 -1.73
N GLU A 128 8.25 12.30 -1.62
CA GLU A 128 8.14 13.43 -0.70
C GLU A 128 6.90 14.30 -1.03
N GLU A 129 6.66 14.61 -2.30
CA GLU A 129 5.48 15.38 -2.73
C GLU A 129 4.17 14.69 -2.35
N ARG A 130 4.10 13.36 -2.51
CA ARG A 130 2.93 12.59 -2.10
C ARG A 130 2.76 12.57 -0.59
N ILE A 131 3.84 12.41 0.17
CA ILE A 131 3.84 12.49 1.64
C ILE A 131 3.35 13.87 2.11
N GLN A 132 3.83 14.95 1.49
CA GLN A 132 3.37 16.31 1.79
C GLN A 132 1.87 16.49 1.51
N SER A 133 1.41 16.00 0.36
CA SER A 133 -0.02 16.01 0.00
C SER A 133 -0.86 15.21 1.01
N GLY A 134 -0.41 13.99 1.35
CA GLY A 134 -1.03 13.13 2.36
C GLY A 134 -1.05 13.78 3.74
N ALA A 135 0.03 14.46 4.16
CA ALA A 135 0.10 15.15 5.44
C ALA A 135 -0.89 16.30 5.52
N LYS A 136 -0.97 17.14 4.47
CA LYS A 136 -1.93 18.25 4.38
C LYS A 136 -3.38 17.73 4.43
N ALA A 137 -3.64 16.59 3.80
CA ALA A 137 -4.95 15.96 3.78
C ALA A 137 -5.25 15.08 5.01
N GLN A 138 -4.27 14.85 5.90
CA GLN A 138 -4.33 13.82 6.94
C GLN A 138 -4.67 12.42 6.39
N GLN A 139 -4.20 12.11 5.19
CA GLN A 139 -4.46 10.87 4.45
C GLN A 139 -3.18 10.10 4.15
N PHE A 140 -2.39 9.85 5.19
CA PHE A 140 -1.37 8.80 5.13
C PHE A 140 -1.01 8.32 6.53
N SER A 141 -0.50 7.10 6.59
CA SER A 141 0.04 6.47 7.79
C SER A 141 1.38 5.85 7.42
N TRP A 142 2.26 5.70 8.40
CA TRP A 142 3.59 5.17 8.14
C TRP A 142 4.15 4.45 9.35
N ILE A 143 5.03 3.49 9.05
CA ILE A 143 5.85 2.80 10.03
C ILE A 143 7.31 2.86 9.61
N GLY A 144 8.18 3.11 10.58
CA GLY A 144 9.63 3.04 10.44
C GLY A 144 10.18 1.86 11.22
N PHE A 145 11.18 1.21 10.64
CA PHE A 145 11.96 0.17 11.28
C PHE A 145 13.40 0.66 11.39
N GLN A 146 13.93 0.74 12.60
CA GLN A 146 15.38 0.81 12.79
C GLN A 146 15.90 -0.62 12.66
N VAL A 147 16.82 -0.84 11.71
CA VAL A 147 17.25 -2.17 11.28
C VAL A 147 18.77 -2.27 11.27
N LYS A 148 19.29 -3.49 11.10
CA LYS A 148 20.72 -3.70 10.88
C LYS A 148 21.13 -3.17 9.49
N PRO A 149 22.36 -2.64 9.31
CA PRO A 149 22.81 -2.12 8.01
C PRO A 149 22.63 -3.08 6.84
N GLU A 150 22.87 -4.38 7.05
CA GLU A 150 22.71 -5.40 6.01
C GLU A 150 21.26 -5.57 5.56
N GLN A 151 20.26 -5.37 6.43
CA GLN A 151 18.84 -5.45 6.07
C GLN A 151 18.46 -4.25 5.20
N CYS A 152 18.94 -3.06 5.55
CA CYS A 152 18.76 -1.87 4.74
C CYS A 152 19.41 -2.01 3.36
N GLN A 153 20.64 -2.51 3.31
CA GLN A 153 21.35 -2.70 2.05
C GLN A 153 20.66 -3.72 1.14
N LYS A 154 20.06 -4.79 1.69
CA LYS A 154 19.25 -5.73 0.92
C LYS A 154 18.07 -5.05 0.22
N LEU A 155 17.36 -4.15 0.91
CA LEU A 155 16.27 -3.36 0.33
C LEU A 155 16.80 -2.45 -0.79
N ALA A 156 17.85 -1.67 -0.52
CA ALA A 156 18.43 -0.77 -1.51
C ALA A 156 18.88 -1.52 -2.77
N ASN A 157 19.50 -2.70 -2.60
CA ASN A 157 19.91 -3.56 -3.70
C ASN A 157 18.71 -4.15 -4.46
N PHE A 158 17.63 -4.52 -3.76
CA PHE A 158 16.39 -4.96 -4.40
C PHE A 158 15.80 -3.87 -5.31
N VAL A 159 15.65 -2.65 -4.81
CA VAL A 159 15.09 -1.54 -5.60
C VAL A 159 15.94 -1.28 -6.84
N LYS A 160 17.27 -1.25 -6.68
CA LYS A 160 18.20 -1.10 -7.81
C LYS A 160 18.08 -2.23 -8.83
N ALA A 161 18.06 -3.49 -8.38
CA ALA A 161 17.96 -4.64 -9.27
C ALA A 161 16.60 -4.67 -10.00
N TYR A 162 15.52 -4.32 -9.30
CA TYR A 162 14.19 -4.23 -9.85
C TYR A 162 14.12 -3.17 -10.96
N ASP A 163 14.67 -1.98 -10.73
CA ASP A 163 14.77 -0.93 -11.75
C ASP A 163 15.59 -1.38 -12.96
N GLN A 164 16.81 -1.89 -12.71
CA GLN A 164 17.74 -2.33 -13.76
C GLN A 164 17.22 -3.50 -14.61
N SER A 165 16.32 -4.32 -14.07
CA SER A 165 15.69 -5.42 -14.81
C SER A 165 14.67 -4.94 -15.86
N GLY A 166 14.23 -3.68 -15.77
CA GLY A 166 13.12 -3.15 -16.56
C GLY A 166 11.75 -3.58 -16.06
N ALA A 167 11.65 -4.28 -14.90
CA ALA A 167 10.39 -4.70 -14.30
C ALA A 167 9.44 -3.52 -14.03
N ALA A 168 10.00 -2.35 -13.71
CA ALA A 168 9.23 -1.15 -13.38
C ALA A 168 8.21 -0.74 -14.46
N ILE A 169 8.44 -1.08 -15.74
CA ILE A 169 7.49 -0.78 -16.83
C ILE A 169 6.15 -1.53 -16.70
N ASN A 170 6.13 -2.62 -15.94
CA ASN A 170 4.98 -3.51 -15.80
C ASN A 170 4.22 -3.19 -14.52
N TYR A 171 3.10 -2.49 -14.65
CA TYR A 171 2.22 -2.14 -13.54
C TYR A 171 0.95 -3.00 -13.55
N GLY A 172 0.58 -3.58 -12.41
CA GLY A 172 -0.67 -4.34 -12.29
C GLY A 172 -0.67 -5.38 -11.18
N PHE A 173 -1.80 -6.07 -11.00
CA PHE A 173 -1.94 -7.14 -10.01
C PHE A 173 -1.27 -8.47 -10.38
N PRO A 174 -1.26 -8.92 -11.66
CA PRO A 174 -0.80 -10.27 -11.99
C PRO A 174 0.72 -10.49 -11.97
N VAL A 175 1.51 -9.44 -11.74
CA VAL A 175 2.97 -9.47 -11.80
C VAL A 175 3.58 -9.58 -10.42
N GLU A 176 4.69 -10.31 -10.31
CA GLU A 176 5.34 -10.60 -9.04
C GLU A 176 6.69 -9.88 -8.88
N PRO A 177 6.81 -8.92 -7.94
CA PRO A 177 8.03 -8.13 -7.80
C PRO A 177 9.26 -8.94 -7.40
N LEU A 178 9.10 -10.00 -6.60
CA LEU A 178 10.22 -10.87 -6.20
C LEU A 178 10.77 -11.69 -7.38
N LYS A 179 10.02 -11.80 -8.48
CA LYS A 179 10.44 -12.43 -9.74
C LYS A 179 10.88 -11.40 -10.80
N MET A 180 10.91 -10.12 -10.47
CA MET A 180 11.23 -9.03 -11.40
C MET A 180 10.27 -8.97 -12.61
N GLU A 181 9.00 -9.28 -12.41
CA GLU A 181 7.99 -9.26 -13.48
C GLU A 181 7.26 -7.92 -13.60
N GLY A 182 7.33 -7.09 -12.56
CA GLY A 182 6.51 -5.89 -12.36
C GLY A 182 5.86 -5.90 -10.99
N ALA A 183 5.04 -4.89 -10.70
CA ALA A 183 4.31 -4.81 -9.44
C ALA A 183 3.12 -3.83 -9.48
N GLY A 184 2.24 -3.93 -8.49
CA GLY A 184 1.44 -2.81 -8.00
C GLY A 184 2.19 -2.09 -6.88
N CYS A 185 1.69 -0.93 -6.43
CA CYS A 185 2.36 -0.12 -5.40
C CYS A 185 2.61 -0.88 -4.09
N THR A 186 1.59 -1.59 -3.60
CA THR A 186 1.65 -2.38 -2.35
C THR A 186 2.42 -3.66 -2.47
N SER A 187 2.33 -4.38 -3.60
CA SER A 187 3.12 -5.59 -3.79
C SER A 187 4.61 -5.26 -3.89
N PHE A 188 4.97 -4.14 -4.53
CA PHE A 188 6.34 -3.62 -4.55
C PHE A 188 6.84 -3.29 -3.14
N ALA A 189 6.08 -2.50 -2.37
CA ALA A 189 6.45 -2.14 -1.00
C ALA A 189 6.60 -3.37 -0.10
N ASN A 190 5.70 -4.36 -0.20
CA ASN A 190 5.83 -5.62 0.53
C ASN A 190 7.07 -6.40 0.13
N ALA A 191 7.37 -6.52 -1.17
CA ALA A 191 8.54 -7.24 -1.65
C ALA A 191 9.86 -6.60 -1.19
N ALA A 192 9.90 -5.27 -1.08
CA ALA A 192 11.04 -4.55 -0.52
C ALA A 192 11.25 -4.90 0.96
N VAL A 193 10.18 -4.87 1.77
CA VAL A 193 10.23 -5.26 3.20
C VAL A 193 10.59 -6.74 3.38
N GLU A 194 10.07 -7.61 2.51
CA GLU A 194 10.40 -9.03 2.51
C GLU A 194 11.88 -9.28 2.20
N THR A 195 12.39 -8.63 1.16
CA THR A 195 13.80 -8.78 0.74
C THR A 195 14.76 -8.24 1.79
N ALA A 196 14.37 -7.19 2.52
CA ALA A 196 15.11 -6.68 3.67
C ALA A 196 15.25 -7.72 4.79
N GLY A 197 14.38 -8.74 4.84
CA GLY A 197 14.35 -9.73 5.91
C GLY A 197 13.89 -9.13 7.25
N ILE A 198 12.99 -8.15 7.22
CA ILE A 198 12.40 -7.58 8.44
C ILE A 198 11.42 -8.61 9.03
N PRO A 199 11.53 -8.98 10.32
CA PRO A 199 10.60 -9.90 10.98
C PRO A 199 9.27 -9.20 11.30
N PHE A 200 8.50 -8.89 10.26
CA PHE A 200 7.19 -8.25 10.36
C PHE A 200 6.08 -9.27 10.06
N PRO A 201 5.49 -9.94 11.07
CA PRO A 201 4.56 -11.04 10.86
C PRO A 201 3.19 -10.58 10.33
N LEU A 202 2.93 -9.28 10.32
CA LEU A 202 1.64 -8.71 9.90
C LEU A 202 1.49 -8.65 8.38
N ARG A 203 2.58 -8.83 7.61
CA ARG A 203 2.56 -8.84 6.14
C ARG A 203 1.56 -9.82 5.54
N LYS A 204 1.35 -10.97 6.20
CA LYS A 204 0.41 -12.00 5.75
C LYS A 204 -1.07 -11.56 5.80
N PHE A 205 -1.37 -10.47 6.52
CA PHE A 205 -2.72 -9.90 6.63
C PHE A 205 -2.94 -8.72 5.69
N TRP A 206 -1.96 -8.39 4.84
CA TRP A 206 -2.07 -7.29 3.90
C TRP A 206 -2.70 -7.68 2.56
N THR A 207 -3.10 -8.94 2.42
CA THR A 207 -3.72 -9.42 1.21
C THR A 207 -5.22 -9.59 1.39
N ARG A 208 -5.95 -9.34 0.32
CA ARG A 208 -7.33 -9.80 0.17
C ARG A 208 -7.38 -10.91 -0.85
N HIS A 209 -8.39 -11.76 -0.70
CA HIS A 209 -8.62 -12.89 -1.58
C HIS A 209 -10.10 -12.96 -1.97
N TYR A 210 -10.36 -13.05 -3.27
CA TYR A 210 -11.71 -13.18 -3.82
C TYR A 210 -11.71 -14.15 -4.99
N ASP A 211 -12.81 -14.88 -5.15
CA ASP A 211 -13.06 -15.64 -6.36
C ASP A 211 -13.83 -14.77 -7.37
N VAL A 212 -13.16 -14.47 -8.49
CA VAL A 212 -13.70 -13.65 -9.58
C VAL A 212 -14.57 -14.53 -10.47
N PRO A 213 -15.88 -14.27 -10.58
CA PRO A 213 -16.76 -15.11 -11.39
C PRO A 213 -16.46 -14.96 -12.88
N LEU A 214 -16.23 -16.08 -13.58
CA LEU A 214 -15.87 -16.07 -15.02
C LEU A 214 -16.91 -15.36 -15.88
N ILE A 215 -18.17 -15.40 -15.47
CA ILE A 215 -19.28 -14.74 -16.17
C ILE A 215 -19.18 -13.20 -16.13
N LYS A 216 -18.38 -12.62 -15.23
CA LYS A 216 -18.14 -11.17 -15.12
C LYS A 216 -16.80 -10.73 -15.69
N MET A 217 -16.04 -11.67 -16.25
CA MET A 217 -14.84 -11.40 -17.01
C MET A 217 -15.20 -11.15 -18.46
N GLY A 218 -14.76 -10.01 -19.00
CA GLY A 218 -14.89 -9.70 -20.41
C GLY A 218 -13.64 -10.12 -21.19
N ARG A 219 -13.77 -10.31 -22.49
CA ARG A 219 -12.61 -10.46 -23.38
C ARG A 219 -12.97 -9.84 -24.70
N GLN A 220 -12.21 -8.83 -25.10
CA GLN A 220 -12.31 -8.25 -26.44
C GLN A 220 -11.22 -8.85 -27.33
N THR A 221 -11.47 -8.91 -28.64
CA THR A 221 -10.46 -9.39 -29.61
C THR A 221 -9.22 -8.52 -29.65
N LYS A 222 -9.36 -7.22 -29.34
CA LYS A 222 -8.27 -6.26 -29.26
C LYS A 222 -7.99 -5.91 -27.80
N LEU A 223 -6.73 -6.04 -27.38
CA LEU A 223 -6.27 -5.56 -26.08
C LEU A 223 -6.41 -4.03 -26.00
N PRO A 224 -6.72 -3.48 -24.81
CA PRO A 224 -6.63 -2.05 -24.58
C PRO A 224 -5.22 -1.55 -24.90
N ALA A 225 -5.12 -0.32 -25.40
CA ALA A 225 -3.81 0.30 -25.64
C ALA A 225 -3.00 0.33 -24.34
N HIS A 226 -1.68 0.15 -24.45
CA HIS A 226 -0.75 0.15 -23.31
C HIS A 226 -1.01 -0.94 -22.27
N THR A 227 -1.52 -2.09 -22.72
CA THR A 227 -1.75 -3.25 -21.87
C THR A 227 -1.27 -4.53 -22.51
N LYS A 228 -0.90 -5.49 -21.66
CA LYS A 228 -0.60 -6.86 -22.03
C LYS A 228 -1.20 -7.82 -21.02
N LEU A 229 -1.31 -9.08 -21.44
CA LEU A 229 -1.66 -10.19 -20.58
C LEU A 229 -0.39 -10.89 -20.12
N VAL A 230 -0.37 -11.34 -18.87
CA VAL A 230 0.65 -12.31 -18.44
C VAL A 230 0.45 -13.64 -19.19
N PRO A 231 1.51 -14.44 -19.43
CA PRO A 231 1.39 -15.70 -20.17
C PRO A 231 0.33 -16.67 -19.62
N ASN A 232 0.07 -16.60 -18.31
CA ASN A 232 -0.90 -17.44 -17.61
C ASN A 232 -2.21 -16.70 -17.28
N ALA A 233 -2.50 -15.58 -17.95
CA ALA A 233 -3.71 -14.79 -17.70
C ALA A 233 -4.94 -15.65 -17.94
N ARG A 234 -5.83 -15.66 -16.97
CA ARG A 234 -7.00 -16.55 -16.98
C ARG A 234 -8.18 -15.76 -17.50
N LEU A 235 -8.38 -15.77 -18.82
CA LEU A 235 -9.50 -15.08 -19.46
C LEU A 235 -10.52 -16.06 -20.03
N PRO A 236 -11.80 -15.64 -20.18
CA PRO A 236 -12.79 -16.39 -20.95
C PRO A 236 -12.27 -16.74 -22.35
N GLN A 237 -12.71 -17.87 -22.90
CA GLN A 237 -12.26 -18.32 -24.22
C GLN A 237 -12.91 -17.55 -25.37
N GLU A 238 -14.08 -16.95 -25.15
CA GLU A 238 -14.88 -16.30 -26.18
C GLU A 238 -14.89 -14.78 -26.06
N ASN A 239 -15.13 -14.11 -27.19
CA ASN A 239 -15.30 -12.66 -27.23
C ASN A 239 -16.59 -12.28 -26.49
N ARG A 240 -16.45 -11.57 -25.37
CA ARG A 240 -17.56 -11.21 -24.48
C ARG A 240 -17.36 -9.81 -23.92
N SER A 241 -18.38 -8.98 -24.05
CA SER A 241 -18.43 -7.68 -23.37
C SER A 241 -19.17 -7.79 -22.03
N VAL A 242 -18.56 -7.24 -20.98
CA VAL A 242 -19.16 -7.07 -19.66
C VAL A 242 -19.06 -5.58 -19.32
N PRO A 243 -20.13 -4.80 -19.54
CA PRO A 243 -20.08 -3.34 -19.44
C PRO A 243 -20.00 -2.86 -17.98
N LEU A 244 -19.36 -1.71 -17.76
CA LEU A 244 -19.27 -1.06 -16.44
C LEU A 244 -20.65 -0.82 -15.79
N THR A 245 -21.67 -0.59 -16.61
CA THR A 245 -23.07 -0.38 -16.18
C THR A 245 -23.64 -1.55 -15.40
N GLU A 246 -23.18 -2.77 -15.69
CA GLU A 246 -23.56 -3.99 -14.97
C GLU A 246 -23.07 -3.95 -13.51
N PHE A 247 -21.90 -3.38 -13.25
CA PHE A 247 -21.38 -3.22 -11.89
C PHE A 247 -22.03 -2.03 -11.18
N LEU A 248 -22.20 -0.91 -11.88
CA LEU A 248 -22.77 0.31 -11.28
C LEU A 248 -24.25 0.15 -10.90
N TRP A 249 -25.05 -0.48 -11.75
CA TRP A 249 -26.51 -0.57 -11.55
C TRP A 249 -27.01 -1.99 -11.28
N GLY A 250 -26.18 -3.01 -11.52
CA GLY A 250 -26.50 -4.38 -11.14
C GLY A 250 -26.19 -4.69 -9.68
N ASN A 251 -26.39 -5.97 -9.34
CA ASN A 251 -26.04 -6.56 -8.05
C ASN A 251 -25.05 -7.72 -8.29
N VAL A 252 -23.86 -7.38 -8.78
CA VAL A 252 -22.80 -8.34 -9.05
C VAL A 252 -22.16 -8.76 -7.74
N THR A 253 -22.07 -10.06 -7.51
CA THR A 253 -21.41 -10.67 -6.35
C THR A 253 -20.07 -11.30 -6.75
N TRP A 254 -19.20 -11.52 -5.77
CA TRP A 254 -18.09 -12.47 -5.92
C TRP A 254 -18.65 -13.88 -6.16
N ALA A 255 -17.82 -14.75 -6.75
CA ALA A 255 -18.24 -16.12 -7.04
C ALA A 255 -18.56 -16.86 -5.73
N GLN A 256 -19.63 -17.66 -5.75
CA GLN A 256 -20.01 -18.53 -4.66
C GLN A 256 -19.42 -19.93 -4.84
N ALA A 257 -19.44 -20.73 -3.77
CA ALA A 257 -18.96 -22.11 -3.82
C ALA A 257 -19.66 -22.91 -4.93
N GLY A 258 -18.88 -23.48 -5.86
CA GLY A 258 -19.37 -24.26 -7.00
C GLY A 258 -19.59 -23.46 -8.28
N GLU A 259 -19.50 -22.13 -8.26
CA GLU A 259 -19.51 -21.31 -9.47
C GLU A 259 -18.13 -21.33 -10.16
N SER A 260 -18.12 -21.24 -11.49
CA SER A 260 -16.87 -21.11 -12.24
C SER A 260 -16.21 -19.76 -11.99
N SER A 261 -15.01 -19.78 -11.42
CA SER A 261 -14.28 -18.58 -10.99
C SER A 261 -12.76 -18.68 -11.22
N ILE A 262 -12.08 -17.55 -11.02
CA ILE A 262 -10.63 -17.46 -10.92
C ILE A 262 -10.26 -16.85 -9.55
N PRO A 263 -9.33 -17.45 -8.81
CA PRO A 263 -8.83 -16.85 -7.58
C PRO A 263 -8.07 -15.56 -7.89
N PHE A 264 -8.41 -14.49 -7.19
CA PHE A 264 -7.75 -13.21 -7.23
C PHE A 264 -7.21 -12.87 -5.84
N THR A 265 -5.91 -12.65 -5.75
CA THR A 265 -5.24 -12.22 -4.53
C THR A 265 -4.42 -10.99 -4.84
N TYR A 266 -4.52 -9.97 -3.99
CA TYR A 266 -3.71 -8.76 -4.14
C TYR A 266 -3.38 -8.15 -2.78
N TYR A 267 -2.33 -7.33 -2.75
CA TYR A 267 -1.96 -6.56 -1.57
C TYR A 267 -2.80 -5.28 -1.51
N ASP A 268 -3.58 -5.11 -0.45
CA ASP A 268 -4.52 -4.00 -0.34
C ASP A 268 -3.92 -2.79 0.40
N PRO A 269 -3.83 -1.59 -0.24
CA PRO A 269 -3.30 -0.40 0.42
C PRO A 269 -4.13 0.03 1.64
N GLU A 270 -5.43 -0.26 1.68
CA GLU A 270 -6.25 0.06 2.87
C GLU A 270 -5.85 -0.81 4.07
N LEU A 271 -5.49 -2.08 3.86
CA LEU A 271 -4.99 -2.95 4.92
C LEU A 271 -3.61 -2.51 5.43
N PHE A 272 -2.72 -2.00 4.56
CA PHE A 272 -1.46 -1.40 5.01
C PHE A 272 -1.72 -0.17 5.90
N TYR A 273 -2.60 0.73 5.44
CA TYR A 273 -2.93 1.95 6.16
C TYR A 273 -3.51 1.66 7.55
N GLU A 274 -4.54 0.82 7.61
CA GLU A 274 -5.20 0.44 8.86
C GLU A 274 -4.24 -0.29 9.81
N ASN A 275 -3.38 -1.16 9.27
CA ASN A 275 -2.35 -1.83 10.07
C ASN A 275 -1.45 -0.82 10.78
N PHE A 276 -0.87 0.13 10.04
CA PHE A 276 0.03 1.14 10.61
C PHE A 276 -0.68 2.02 11.63
N LEU A 277 -1.93 2.39 11.34
CA LEU A 277 -2.75 3.18 12.25
C LEU A 277 -3.05 2.43 13.56
N HIS A 278 -3.37 1.14 13.50
CA HIS A 278 -3.62 0.32 14.68
C HIS A 278 -2.37 0.20 15.55
N LEU A 279 -1.22 -0.10 14.93
CA LEU A 279 0.05 -0.20 15.64
C LEU A 279 0.38 1.11 16.37
N GLU A 280 0.26 2.24 15.68
CA GLU A 280 0.46 3.54 16.30
C GLU A 280 -0.54 3.79 17.43
N ASN A 281 -1.83 3.51 17.23
CA ASN A 281 -2.86 3.78 18.23
C ASN A 281 -2.70 2.96 19.52
N VAL A 282 -2.27 1.71 19.42
CA VAL A 282 -1.97 0.90 20.60
C VAL A 282 -0.76 1.47 21.34
N TYR A 283 0.29 1.85 20.61
CA TYR A 283 1.45 2.47 21.23
C TYR A 283 1.10 3.82 21.89
N ARG A 284 0.33 4.69 21.22
CA ARG A 284 -0.20 5.94 21.79
C ARG A 284 -0.98 5.71 23.07
N LYS A 285 -1.85 4.70 23.10
CA LYS A 285 -2.62 4.33 24.30
C LYS A 285 -1.70 3.92 25.46
N SER A 286 -0.62 3.18 25.19
CA SER A 286 0.39 2.83 26.21
C SER A 286 1.09 4.05 26.81
N LEU A 287 1.17 5.15 26.06
CA LEU A 287 1.72 6.45 26.50
C LEU A 287 0.66 7.39 27.11
N GLY A 288 -0.59 6.96 27.24
CA GLY A 288 -1.70 7.82 27.70
C GLY A 288 -2.11 8.91 26.70
N LEU A 289 -1.74 8.76 25.42
CA LEU A 289 -2.10 9.68 24.35
C LEU A 289 -3.42 9.28 23.69
N GLN A 290 -4.15 10.28 23.16
CA GLN A 290 -5.36 10.02 22.38
C GLN A 290 -5.03 9.29 21.07
N PRO A 291 -5.81 8.25 20.71
CA PRO A 291 -5.65 7.56 19.43
C PRO A 291 -6.00 8.50 18.27
N LYS A 292 -5.38 8.28 17.12
CA LYS A 292 -5.80 8.87 15.86
C LYS A 292 -7.15 8.29 15.42
N PRO A 293 -8.01 9.10 14.79
CA PRO A 293 -9.25 8.59 14.21
C PRO A 293 -8.93 7.61 13.06
N PRO A 294 -9.72 6.53 12.89
CA PRO A 294 -9.65 5.69 11.70
C PRO A 294 -10.08 6.46 10.46
N ILE A 295 -9.50 6.15 9.31
CA ILE A 295 -10.05 6.63 8.03
C ILE A 295 -11.14 5.65 7.62
N ARG A 296 -12.36 6.02 8.03
CA ARG A 296 -13.65 5.55 7.50
C ARG A 296 -13.78 4.03 7.37
N THR A 297 -14.41 3.44 8.37
CA THR A 297 -15.22 2.24 8.17
C THR A 297 -16.58 2.46 8.83
N GLU A 298 -17.66 2.11 8.14
CA GLU A 298 -18.94 1.88 8.83
C GLU A 298 -18.83 0.65 9.76
N GLY A 299 -17.85 -0.24 9.50
CA GLY A 299 -17.37 -1.32 10.36
C GLY A 299 -16.22 -2.10 9.72
N TYR A 300 -15.48 -2.88 10.51
CA TYR A 300 -14.43 -3.76 9.98
C TYR A 300 -15.01 -4.92 9.17
N ASP A 301 -14.43 -5.17 8.01
CA ASP A 301 -14.71 -6.38 7.23
C ASP A 301 -13.94 -7.61 7.75
N GLU A 302 -14.13 -8.74 7.07
CA GLU A 302 -13.53 -10.04 7.43
C GLU A 302 -11.99 -10.08 7.35
N PHE A 303 -11.36 -9.13 6.66
CA PHE A 303 -9.89 -9.02 6.55
C PHE A 303 -9.33 -8.06 7.60
N GLN A 304 -10.03 -6.95 7.84
CA GLN A 304 -9.57 -5.91 8.74
C GLN A 304 -9.63 -6.34 10.22
N LEU A 305 -10.63 -7.11 10.64
CA LEU A 305 -10.72 -7.54 12.05
C LEU A 305 -9.57 -8.49 12.46
N PRO A 306 -9.23 -9.55 11.70
CA PRO A 306 -8.03 -10.35 11.97
C PRO A 306 -6.75 -9.51 11.96
N LEU A 307 -6.61 -8.59 11.02
CA LEU A 307 -5.47 -7.68 10.94
C LEU A 307 -5.36 -6.82 12.21
N LYS A 308 -6.46 -6.22 12.66
CA LYS A 308 -6.49 -5.42 13.89
C LYS A 308 -6.04 -6.23 15.09
N ASN A 309 -6.63 -7.41 15.30
CA ASN A 309 -6.31 -8.28 16.43
C ASN A 309 -4.84 -8.73 16.38
N ALA A 310 -4.32 -9.06 15.20
CA ALA A 310 -2.92 -9.42 15.02
C ALA A 310 -1.98 -8.23 15.28
N SER A 311 -2.36 -7.03 14.84
CA SER A 311 -1.61 -5.79 15.08
C SER A 311 -1.49 -5.51 16.57
N GLU A 312 -2.61 -5.58 17.30
CA GLU A 312 -2.68 -5.42 18.75
C GLU A 312 -1.82 -6.45 19.48
N ALA A 313 -1.94 -7.73 19.10
CA ALA A 313 -1.15 -8.79 19.73
C ALA A 313 0.36 -8.62 19.49
N TRP A 314 0.77 -8.23 18.28
CA TRP A 314 2.18 -8.06 17.94
C TRP A 314 2.81 -6.89 18.70
N ILE A 315 2.16 -5.72 18.70
CA ILE A 315 2.69 -4.53 19.39
C ILE A 315 2.71 -4.69 20.92
N GLU A 316 1.70 -5.36 21.50
CA GLU A 316 1.72 -5.73 22.92
C GLU A 316 2.86 -6.70 23.24
N GLY A 317 3.16 -7.62 22.32
CA GLY A 317 4.31 -8.51 22.42
C GLY A 317 5.64 -7.75 22.46
N LEU A 318 5.81 -6.77 21.57
CA LEU A 318 6.99 -5.89 21.56
C LEU A 318 7.11 -5.06 22.84
N LEU A 319 6.00 -4.49 23.31
CA LEU A 319 5.96 -3.76 24.59
C LEU A 319 6.39 -4.64 25.77
N LYS A 320 5.90 -5.88 25.84
CA LYS A 320 6.27 -6.85 26.90
C LYS A 320 7.75 -7.25 26.83
N LYS A 321 8.32 -7.33 25.63
CA LYS A 321 9.75 -7.61 25.43
C LYS A 321 10.66 -6.41 25.76
N GLY A 322 10.08 -5.21 25.95
CA GLY A 322 10.85 -3.99 26.11
C GLY A 322 11.53 -3.54 24.82
N THR A 323 11.02 -3.94 23.65
CA THR A 323 11.51 -3.47 22.36
C THR A 323 11.41 -1.94 22.32
N ALA A 324 12.50 -1.26 21.97
CA ALA A 324 12.50 0.19 21.89
C ALA A 324 11.59 0.66 20.76
N MET A 325 10.66 1.55 21.09
CA MET A 325 9.71 2.14 20.16
C MET A 325 9.57 3.62 20.48
N LYS A 326 9.25 4.43 19.47
CA LYS A 326 8.97 5.85 19.64
C LYS A 326 7.99 6.35 18.58
N LEU A 327 7.33 7.45 18.86
CA LEU A 327 6.61 8.21 17.84
C LEU A 327 7.62 9.09 17.09
N GLY A 328 7.65 8.97 15.77
CA GLY A 328 8.29 9.94 14.91
C GLY A 328 7.26 10.85 14.26
N PHE A 329 7.71 11.95 13.65
CA PHE A 329 6.85 12.90 12.97
C PHE A 329 7.42 13.21 11.59
N ILE A 330 6.56 13.15 10.58
CA ILE A 330 6.83 13.63 9.23
C ILE A 330 5.76 14.67 8.92
N HIS A 331 6.17 15.88 8.60
CA HIS A 331 5.31 17.07 8.61
C HIS A 331 4.52 17.13 9.92
N GLN A 332 3.19 17.15 9.84
CA GLN A 332 2.29 17.16 11.01
C GLN A 332 1.74 15.77 11.36
N THR A 333 2.21 14.71 10.69
CA THR A 333 1.68 13.35 10.87
C THR A 333 2.66 12.49 11.63
N SER A 334 2.24 12.03 12.82
CA SER A 334 3.02 11.05 13.57
C SER A 334 3.01 9.68 12.90
N GLY A 335 3.98 8.83 13.24
CA GLY A 335 4.00 7.42 12.92
C GLY A 335 4.83 6.66 13.94
N LEU A 336 4.82 5.33 13.83
CA LEU A 336 5.53 4.47 14.76
C LEU A 336 6.92 4.12 14.22
N ILE A 337 7.95 4.26 15.05
CA ILE A 337 9.29 3.74 14.79
C ILE A 337 9.54 2.58 15.75
N VAL A 338 9.87 1.41 15.20
CA VAL A 338 10.18 0.19 15.95
C VAL A 338 11.66 -0.15 15.78
N ASP A 339 12.36 -0.34 16.89
CA ASP A 339 13.76 -0.76 16.88
C ASP A 339 13.86 -2.29 16.80
N LEU A 340 14.25 -2.78 15.63
CA LEU A 340 14.47 -4.19 15.35
C LEU A 340 15.95 -4.50 15.14
N SER A 341 16.85 -3.54 15.39
CA SER A 341 18.30 -3.70 15.15
C SER A 341 18.94 -4.77 16.06
N HIS A 342 18.27 -5.10 17.17
CA HIS A 342 18.70 -6.12 18.13
C HIS A 342 17.90 -7.43 18.04
N GLU A 343 16.89 -7.53 17.18
CA GLU A 343 16.16 -8.78 17.00
C GLU A 343 17.01 -9.76 16.15
N PRO A 344 16.94 -11.07 16.43
CA PRO A 344 17.73 -12.09 15.76
C PRO A 344 17.46 -12.17 14.26
#